data_AF-A0A452C3K5-F1
#
_entry.id   AF-A0A452C3K5-F1
#
_cell.length_a   1.000
_cell.length_b   1.000
_cell.length_c   1.000
_cell.angle_alpha   90.00
_cell.angle_beta   90.00
_cell.angle_gamma   90.00
#
_symmetry.space_group_name_H-M   'P 1'
#
loop_
_entity.id
_entity.type
_entity.pdbx_description
1 polymer ?
#
loop_
_entity_poly.entity_id
_entity_poly.type
_entity_poly.pdbx_seq_one_letter_code
_entity_poly.pdbx_strand_id
1 'polypeptide(L)'
;IHRLADELHMPSLPEMMFGDNVLRIQHGSGFGIEFNATDALRCVNNYQGMLKVACAEEWQESRTEGEHCKEVVKPYDWTYTTDYKGTLLGESLKLKVVPTTDQIDTEKLKAREQIKFFEEVLLFEDELHDHGVSSLSVKIRVMPSSFFLLWWFFLRIDGVLIRMNDTRLYHEVSILI
;
A
#
# COMPACT_ATOMS: atom_id res chain seq x y z
N ILE A 1 7.72 -6.73 15.52
CA ILE A 1 6.42 -6.01 15.58
C ILE A 1 6.54 -4.76 16.47
N HIS A 2 6.67 -4.87 17.80
CA HIS A 2 6.76 -3.69 18.70
C HIS A 2 7.82 -2.64 18.30
N ARG A 3 9.06 -3.07 17.99
CA ARG A 3 10.11 -2.12 17.53
C ARG A 3 9.73 -1.31 16.29
N LEU A 4 9.00 -1.92 15.36
CA LEU A 4 8.60 -1.25 14.12
C LEU A 4 7.45 -0.27 14.37
N ALA A 5 6.52 -0.60 15.27
CA ALA A 5 5.45 0.33 15.68
C ALA A 5 6.05 1.60 16.29
N ASP A 6 7.05 1.43 17.18
CA ASP A 6 7.78 2.55 17.80
C ASP A 6 8.50 3.41 16.75
N GLU A 7 9.20 2.77 15.80
CA GLU A 7 9.90 3.46 14.69
C GLU A 7 8.92 4.27 13.81
N LEU A 8 7.74 3.72 13.54
CA LEU A 8 6.70 4.35 12.73
C LEU A 8 5.85 5.36 13.52
N HIS A 9 6.11 5.52 14.83
CA HIS A 9 5.33 6.37 15.73
C HIS A 9 3.82 6.04 15.67
N MET A 10 3.51 4.74 15.60
CA MET A 10 2.14 4.22 15.57
C MET A 10 1.86 3.47 16.86
N PRO A 11 0.66 3.61 17.46
CA PRO A 11 0.30 2.85 18.65
C PRO A 11 0.26 1.35 18.37
N SER A 12 -0.11 0.95 17.15
CA SER A 12 -0.18 -0.45 16.75
C SER A 12 -0.08 -0.59 15.23
N LEU A 13 0.40 -1.76 14.79
CA LEU A 13 0.46 -2.14 13.38
C LEU A 13 -0.83 -2.89 13.00
N PRO A 14 -1.12 -3.04 11.69
CA PRO A 14 -2.20 -3.92 11.22
C PRO A 14 -2.09 -5.32 11.83
N GLU A 15 -3.23 -5.92 12.16
CA GLU A 15 -3.33 -7.27 12.74
C GLU A 15 -2.55 -8.31 11.92
N MET A 16 -2.68 -8.26 10.60
CA MET A 16 -1.97 -9.12 9.66
C MET A 16 -0.98 -8.29 8.86
N MET A 17 0.22 -8.05 9.40
CA MET A 17 1.29 -7.34 8.69
C MET A 17 2.35 -8.31 8.17
N PHE A 18 2.56 -8.31 6.84
CA PHE A 18 3.54 -9.17 6.17
C PHE A 18 4.83 -8.40 5.87
N GLY A 19 5.68 -8.26 6.89
CA GLY A 19 6.89 -7.40 6.82
C GLY A 19 7.95 -7.87 5.84
N ASP A 20 8.03 -9.18 5.59
CA ASP A 20 8.98 -9.78 4.64
C ASP A 20 8.41 -9.88 3.22
N ASN A 21 7.11 -9.61 3.03
CA ASN A 21 6.49 -9.66 1.72
C ASN A 21 6.92 -8.45 0.88
N VAL A 22 7.37 -8.76 -0.33
CA VAL A 22 7.78 -7.75 -1.31
C VAL A 22 7.44 -8.21 -2.72
N LEU A 23 6.90 -7.29 -3.52
CA LEU A 23 6.88 -7.44 -4.97
C LEU A 23 7.87 -6.44 -5.57
N ARG A 24 8.89 -6.94 -6.26
CA ARG A 24 10.00 -6.15 -6.80
C ARG A 24 10.14 -6.33 -8.30
N ILE A 25 10.22 -5.21 -9.03
CA ILE A 25 10.59 -5.15 -10.44
C ILE A 25 11.98 -4.52 -10.50
N GLN A 26 12.96 -5.27 -11.00
CA GLN A 26 14.35 -4.81 -11.08
C GLN A 26 14.91 -5.01 -12.49
N HIS A 27 15.50 -3.95 -13.04
CA HIS A 27 16.22 -4.00 -14.30
C HIS A 27 17.64 -4.54 -14.08
N GLY A 28 18.20 -5.23 -15.09
CA GLY A 28 19.56 -5.77 -15.02
C GLY A 28 20.65 -4.72 -14.78
N SER A 29 20.37 -3.44 -15.08
CA SER A 29 21.26 -2.31 -14.77
C SER A 29 21.22 -1.84 -13.32
N GLY A 30 20.40 -2.46 -12.46
CA GLY A 30 20.37 -2.21 -11.02
C GLY A 30 19.30 -1.24 -10.52
N PHE A 31 18.60 -0.50 -11.39
CA PHE A 31 17.45 0.32 -11.00
C PHE A 31 16.16 -0.51 -10.94
N GLY A 32 15.15 -0.03 -10.22
CA GLY A 32 13.87 -0.72 -10.14
C GLY A 32 12.85 -0.01 -9.27
N ILE A 33 11.79 -0.74 -8.94
CA ILE A 33 10.75 -0.34 -8.00
C ILE A 33 10.28 -1.56 -7.22
N GLU A 34 9.99 -1.38 -5.94
CA GLU A 34 9.37 -2.41 -5.11
C GLU A 34 8.19 -1.88 -4.31
N PHE A 35 7.39 -2.82 -3.82
CA PHE A 35 6.24 -2.56 -2.97
C PHE A 35 6.35 -3.46 -1.75
N ASN A 36 6.40 -2.84 -0.56
CA ASN A 36 6.50 -3.54 0.72
C ASN A 36 5.59 -2.85 1.76
N ALA A 37 5.20 -3.59 2.81
CA ALA A 37 4.28 -3.09 3.84
C ALA A 37 4.90 -1.97 4.69
N THR A 38 6.18 -2.09 5.01
CA THR A 38 6.89 -1.15 5.90
C THR A 38 6.93 0.26 5.34
N ASP A 39 7.34 0.44 4.10
CA ASP A 39 7.39 1.74 3.44
C ASP A 39 5.98 2.29 3.18
N ALA A 40 5.00 1.42 2.92
CA ALA A 40 3.62 1.83 2.81
C ALA A 40 3.07 2.41 4.13
N LEU A 41 3.39 1.79 5.26
CA LEU A 41 3.00 2.28 6.59
C LEU A 41 3.73 3.58 6.96
N ARG A 42 4.96 3.82 6.48
CA ARG A 42 5.63 5.13 6.67
C ARG A 42 4.90 6.30 6.03
N CYS A 43 4.09 6.05 5.01
CA CYS A 43 3.27 7.06 4.34
C CYS A 43 1.89 7.26 5.01
N VAL A 44 1.57 6.53 6.07
CA VAL A 44 0.33 6.76 6.83
C VAL A 44 0.45 8.09 7.56
N ASN A 45 -0.56 8.95 7.36
CA ASN A 45 -0.54 10.29 7.90
C ASN A 45 -1.13 10.30 9.31
N ASN A 46 -0.26 10.19 10.31
CA ASN A 46 -0.69 10.17 11.71
C ASN A 46 -1.28 11.52 12.17
N TYR A 47 -1.05 12.62 11.46
CA TYR A 47 -1.33 13.98 11.95
C TYR A 47 -2.50 14.69 11.25
N GLN A 48 -2.91 14.28 10.05
CA GLN A 48 -4.01 14.91 9.33
C GLN A 48 -5.22 13.98 9.20
N GLY A 49 -6.37 14.49 9.63
CA GLY A 49 -7.66 13.89 9.30
C GLY A 49 -8.09 12.80 10.27
N MET A 50 -8.24 13.14 11.55
CA MET A 50 -9.10 12.36 12.45
C MET A 50 -10.47 12.21 11.77
N LEU A 51 -10.73 11.03 11.22
CA LEU A 51 -12.08 10.56 10.95
C LEU A 51 -12.75 10.40 12.32
N LYS A 52 -13.33 11.49 12.82
CA LYS A 52 -14.20 11.48 14.01
C LYS A 52 -15.52 10.83 13.63
N VAL A 53 -15.49 9.51 13.49
CA VAL A 53 -16.68 8.68 13.50
C VAL A 53 -17.00 8.42 14.97
N ALA A 54 -18.26 8.42 15.39
CA ALA A 54 -18.63 8.15 16.78
C ALA A 54 -18.05 6.81 17.31
N CYS A 55 -17.84 5.84 16.42
CA CYS A 55 -17.20 4.55 16.72
C CYS A 55 -15.67 4.63 16.85
N ALA A 56 -15.04 5.73 16.41
CA ALA A 56 -13.59 5.92 16.55
C ALA A 56 -13.18 6.22 18.01
N GLU A 57 -14.07 6.81 18.83
CA GLU A 57 -13.82 6.98 20.27
C GLU A 57 -13.88 5.62 20.98
N GLU A 58 -14.92 4.81 20.74
CA GLU A 58 -15.01 3.43 21.26
C GLU A 58 -13.83 2.55 20.81
N TRP A 59 -13.36 2.71 19.56
CA TRP A 59 -12.21 1.99 19.01
C TRP A 59 -10.87 2.44 19.63
N GLN A 60 -10.71 3.75 19.89
CA GLN A 60 -9.54 4.26 20.62
C GLN A 60 -9.53 3.79 22.07
N GLU A 61 -10.71 3.76 22.71
CA GLU A 61 -10.86 3.30 24.09
C GLU A 61 -10.59 1.80 24.23
N SER A 62 -11.07 0.94 23.31
CA SER A 62 -10.88 -0.52 23.38
C SER A 62 -9.41 -0.96 23.32
N ARG A 63 -8.55 -0.28 22.52
CA ARG A 63 -7.09 -0.52 22.54
C ARG A 63 -6.39 0.10 23.74
N THR A 64 -6.96 1.16 24.34
CA THR A 64 -6.41 1.78 25.55
C THR A 64 -6.65 0.90 26.79
N GLU A 65 -7.70 0.09 26.81
CA GLU A 65 -8.00 -0.84 27.91
C GLU A 65 -7.11 -2.10 27.93
N GLY A 66 -6.56 -2.51 26.78
CA GLY A 66 -5.70 -3.70 26.64
C GLY A 66 -4.22 -3.48 27.00
N GLU A 67 -3.73 -2.25 26.92
CA GLU A 67 -2.34 -1.90 27.24
C GLU A 67 -2.28 -1.02 28.49
N HIS A 68 -1.50 -1.43 29.50
CA HIS A 68 -1.24 -0.71 30.75
C HIS A 68 -0.42 0.59 30.55
N CYS A 69 -0.81 1.47 29.62
CA CYS A 69 -0.15 2.75 29.38
C CYS A 69 -1.20 3.88 29.37
N LYS A 70 -1.30 4.59 30.49
CA LYS A 70 -1.99 5.89 30.61
C LYS A 70 -1.19 7.01 29.92
N GLU A 71 -0.67 6.77 28.74
CA GLU A 71 -0.06 7.82 27.93
C GLU A 71 -1.09 8.42 27.01
N VAL A 72 -1.08 9.75 26.90
CA VAL A 72 -1.95 10.53 26.02
C VAL A 72 -1.81 9.96 24.60
N VAL A 73 -2.86 9.27 24.12
CA VAL A 73 -2.89 8.69 22.77
C VAL A 73 -2.69 9.82 21.78
N LYS A 74 -1.52 9.85 21.14
CA LYS A 74 -1.25 10.82 20.07
C LYS A 74 -2.27 10.58 18.97
N PRO A 75 -2.81 11.64 18.34
CA PRO A 75 -3.68 11.46 17.18
C PRO A 75 -2.94 10.58 16.16
N TYR A 76 -3.62 9.53 15.71
CA TYR A 76 -3.11 8.52 14.80
C TYR A 76 -4.23 8.06 13.85
N ASP A 77 -3.89 7.75 12.60
CA ASP A 77 -4.83 7.20 11.64
C ASP A 77 -4.92 5.68 11.77
N TRP A 78 -5.89 5.24 12.56
CA TRP A 78 -6.20 3.83 12.78
C TRP A 78 -6.71 3.08 11.55
N THR A 79 -7.02 3.79 10.46
CA THR A 79 -7.47 3.16 9.21
C THR A 79 -6.30 2.73 8.33
N TYR A 80 -5.07 3.05 8.73
CA TYR A 80 -3.84 2.78 7.97
C TYR A 80 -3.89 3.36 6.54
N THR A 81 -4.58 4.49 6.34
CA THR A 81 -4.68 5.11 5.01
C THR A 81 -3.32 5.59 4.55
N THR A 82 -2.88 5.09 3.40
CA THR A 82 -1.56 5.40 2.83
C THR A 82 -1.67 5.88 1.38
N ASP A 83 -0.84 6.86 0.99
CA ASP A 83 -0.71 7.37 -0.38
C ASP A 83 0.59 6.87 -1.08
N TYR A 84 1.17 5.79 -0.52
CA TYR A 84 2.37 5.14 -1.01
C TYR A 84 2.26 4.74 -2.50
N LYS A 85 3.34 5.00 -3.24
CA LYS A 85 3.40 4.80 -4.71
C LYS A 85 4.52 3.86 -5.15
N GLY A 86 5.08 3.10 -4.20
CA GLY A 86 6.24 2.23 -4.42
C GLY A 86 7.57 2.89 -4.03
N THR A 87 8.56 2.05 -3.72
CA THR A 87 9.91 2.45 -3.33
C THR A 87 10.85 2.29 -4.53
N LEU A 88 11.46 3.39 -4.98
CA LEU A 88 12.39 3.38 -6.10
C LEU A 88 13.76 2.83 -5.68
N LEU A 89 14.28 1.90 -6.48
CA LEU A 89 15.54 1.20 -6.23
C LEU A 89 16.66 1.68 -7.15
N GLY A 90 17.89 1.45 -6.69
CA GLY A 90 19.14 1.66 -7.41
C GLY A 90 20.12 2.57 -6.68
N GLU A 91 21.42 2.31 -6.78
CA GLU A 91 22.45 3.12 -6.11
C GLU A 91 22.91 4.29 -7.01
N SER A 92 23.38 3.94 -8.21
CA SER A 92 23.89 4.87 -9.22
C SER A 92 22.83 5.30 -10.24
N LEU A 93 22.04 4.33 -10.73
CA LEU A 93 20.94 4.55 -11.66
C LEU A 93 19.62 4.44 -10.90
N LYS A 94 18.75 5.44 -11.02
CA LYS A 94 17.41 5.45 -10.43
C LYS A 94 16.38 5.92 -11.45
N LEU A 95 15.15 5.44 -11.30
CA LEU A 95 14.01 5.97 -12.04
C LEU A 95 13.79 7.44 -11.66
N LYS A 96 13.63 8.30 -12.66
CA LYS A 96 13.32 9.73 -12.46
C LYS A 96 11.82 9.93 -12.59
N VAL A 97 11.17 10.35 -11.51
CA VAL A 97 9.76 10.73 -11.53
C VAL A 97 9.63 12.11 -12.15
N VAL A 98 8.86 12.22 -13.23
CA VAL A 98 8.55 13.49 -13.89
C VAL A 98 7.04 13.60 -14.09
N PRO A 99 6.45 14.80 -13.95
CA PRO A 99 5.07 15.02 -14.35
C PRO A 99 4.89 14.69 -15.83
N THR A 100 3.75 14.08 -16.17
CA THR A 100 3.36 13.80 -17.54
C THR A 100 1.87 14.05 -17.71
N THR A 101 1.45 14.36 -18.94
CA THR A 101 0.05 14.39 -19.37
C THR A 101 -0.42 13.04 -19.90
N ASP A 102 0.50 12.10 -20.09
CA ASP A 102 0.21 10.76 -20.59
C ASP A 102 -0.65 9.99 -19.59
N GLN A 103 -1.54 9.16 -20.13
CA GLN A 103 -2.38 8.25 -19.35
C GLN A 103 -2.06 6.81 -19.75
N ILE A 104 -2.26 5.89 -18.81
CA ILE A 104 -2.19 4.46 -19.12
C ILE A 104 -3.32 4.12 -20.07
N ASP A 105 -2.97 3.66 -21.27
CA ASP A 105 -3.94 3.26 -22.29
C ASP A 105 -4.68 2.00 -21.86
N THR A 106 -5.91 2.17 -21.37
CA THR A 106 -6.74 1.07 -20.90
C THR A 106 -7.19 0.12 -22.01
N GLU A 107 -7.18 0.56 -23.28
CA GLU A 107 -7.53 -0.32 -24.40
C GLU A 107 -6.42 -1.35 -24.64
N LYS A 108 -5.14 -0.97 -24.45
CA LYS A 108 -4.02 -1.92 -24.46
C LYS A 108 -4.15 -2.97 -23.35
N LEU A 109 -4.66 -2.58 -22.17
CA LEU A 109 -4.89 -3.52 -21.06
C LEU A 109 -6.04 -4.51 -21.32
N LYS A 110 -6.99 -4.16 -22.20
CA LYS A 110 -8.08 -5.06 -22.63
C LYS A 110 -7.63 -6.05 -23.71
N ALA A 111 -6.50 -5.79 -24.37
CA ALA A 111 -5.96 -6.69 -25.38
C ALA A 111 -5.71 -8.08 -24.76
N ARG A 112 -6.19 -9.12 -25.44
CA ARG A 112 -6.05 -10.50 -24.97
C ARG A 112 -4.69 -11.06 -25.37
N GLU A 113 -3.66 -10.62 -24.66
CA GLU A 113 -2.36 -11.28 -24.69
C GLU A 113 -2.29 -12.40 -23.65
N GLN A 114 -1.52 -13.45 -23.94
CA GLN A 114 -1.29 -14.51 -22.98
C GLN A 114 -0.52 -13.96 -21.77
N ILE A 115 -1.08 -14.12 -20.58
CA ILE A 115 -0.37 -13.79 -19.34
C ILE A 115 0.76 -14.80 -19.17
N LYS A 116 2.00 -14.35 -19.29
CA LYS A 116 3.20 -15.16 -19.10
C LYS A 116 3.53 -15.34 -17.62
N PHE A 117 3.24 -14.33 -16.82
CA PHE A 117 3.43 -14.35 -15.38
C PHE A 117 2.34 -13.53 -14.69
N PHE A 118 1.82 -14.05 -13.58
CA PHE A 118 0.90 -13.37 -12.69
C PHE A 118 1.32 -13.68 -11.26
N GLU A 119 1.30 -12.66 -10.41
CA GLU A 119 1.51 -12.82 -8.98
C GLU A 119 0.69 -11.76 -8.23
N GLU A 120 0.21 -12.13 -7.05
CA GLU A 120 -0.49 -11.25 -6.12
C GLU A 120 0.06 -11.45 -4.72
N VAL A 121 0.46 -10.35 -4.08
CA VAL A 121 1.11 -10.33 -2.78
C VAL A 121 0.31 -9.44 -1.85
N LEU A 122 -0.16 -10.03 -0.75
CA LEU A 122 -0.77 -9.30 0.36
C LEU A 122 0.34 -8.65 1.21
N LEU A 123 0.22 -7.35 1.48
CA LEU A 123 1.19 -6.57 2.25
C LEU A 123 0.72 -6.38 3.69
N PHE A 124 -0.53 -5.99 3.90
CA PHE A 124 -1.16 -6.03 5.21
C PHE A 124 -2.69 -6.16 5.11
N GLU A 125 -3.30 -6.58 6.22
CA GLU A 125 -4.74 -6.57 6.44
C GLU A 125 -5.06 -6.29 7.92
N ASP A 126 -6.18 -5.62 8.18
CA ASP A 126 -6.72 -5.32 9.51
C ASP A 126 -8.25 -5.31 9.44
N GLU A 127 -8.92 -6.00 10.35
CA GLU A 127 -10.39 -6.08 10.40
C GLU A 127 -11.03 -4.90 11.15
N LEU A 128 -10.23 -3.93 11.59
CA LEU A 128 -10.66 -2.75 12.32
C LEU A 128 -11.47 -3.10 13.58
N HIS A 129 -11.13 -4.20 14.24
CA HIS A 129 -11.92 -4.86 15.31
C HIS A 129 -13.37 -5.13 14.91
N ASP A 130 -13.58 -5.87 13.82
CA ASP A 130 -14.90 -6.24 13.28
C ASP A 130 -15.76 -5.06 12.79
N HIS A 131 -15.21 -3.85 12.68
CA HIS A 131 -15.91 -2.66 12.19
C HIS A 131 -15.63 -2.34 10.71
N GLY A 132 -14.90 -3.21 10.01
CA GLY A 132 -14.66 -3.05 8.59
C GLY A 132 -13.47 -3.84 8.10
N VAL A 133 -12.72 -3.28 7.16
CA VAL A 133 -11.47 -3.84 6.67
C VAL A 133 -10.55 -2.74 6.13
N SER A 134 -9.27 -2.82 6.48
CA SER A 134 -8.18 -2.09 5.83
C SER A 134 -7.21 -3.11 5.25
N SER A 135 -7.03 -3.10 3.94
CA SER A 135 -6.23 -4.10 3.23
C SER A 135 -5.33 -3.45 2.21
N LEU A 136 -4.12 -4.01 2.07
CA LEU A 136 -3.14 -3.58 1.11
C LEU A 136 -2.54 -4.76 0.36
N SER A 137 -2.65 -4.73 -0.96
CA SER A 137 -2.08 -5.76 -1.82
C SER A 137 -1.43 -5.17 -3.07
N VAL A 138 -0.56 -5.95 -3.69
CA VAL A 138 0.05 -5.61 -4.97
C VAL A 138 0.00 -6.82 -5.88
N LYS A 139 -0.43 -6.62 -7.13
CA LYS A 139 -0.46 -7.67 -8.15
C LYS A 139 0.16 -7.21 -9.45
N ILE A 140 0.73 -8.15 -10.19
CA ILE A 140 1.35 -7.90 -11.49
C ILE A 140 0.86 -8.91 -12.52
N ARG A 141 0.68 -8.44 -13.76
CA ARG A 141 0.50 -9.25 -14.96
C ARG A 141 1.60 -8.91 -15.94
N VAL A 142 2.30 -9.93 -16.43
CA VAL A 142 3.33 -9.78 -17.48
C VAL A 142 2.83 -10.45 -18.75
N MET A 143 2.84 -9.70 -19.83
CA MET A 143 2.50 -10.08 -21.19
C MET A 143 3.78 -10.12 -22.04
N PRO A 144 3.78 -10.74 -23.23
CA PRO A 144 4.93 -10.70 -24.13
C PRO A 144 5.40 -9.28 -24.48
N SER A 145 4.46 -8.35 -24.64
CA SER A 145 4.75 -6.97 -25.08
C SER A 145 4.81 -5.95 -23.93
N SER A 146 4.41 -6.31 -22.72
CA SER A 146 4.16 -5.31 -21.66
C SER A 146 4.03 -5.94 -20.28
N PHE A 147 4.00 -5.12 -19.23
CA PHE A 147 3.48 -5.53 -17.94
C PHE A 147 2.59 -4.45 -17.34
N PHE A 148 1.68 -4.89 -16.48
CA PHE A 148 0.79 -4.04 -15.71
C PHE A 148 0.79 -4.47 -14.25
N LEU A 149 1.06 -3.52 -13.35
CA LEU A 149 1.03 -3.70 -11.91
C LEU A 149 -0.04 -2.79 -11.30
N LEU A 150 -0.78 -3.35 -10.35
CA LEU A 150 -1.74 -2.64 -9.53
C LEU A 150 -1.35 -2.84 -8.07
N TRP A 151 -0.95 -1.74 -7.42
CA TRP A 151 -0.93 -1.63 -5.97
C TRP A 151 -2.28 -1.06 -5.53
N TRP A 152 -2.91 -1.72 -4.57
CA TRP A 152 -4.30 -1.50 -4.21
C TRP A 152 -4.45 -1.42 -2.69
N PHE A 153 -4.75 -0.23 -2.21
CA PHE A 153 -5.23 0.00 -0.84
C PHE A 153 -6.75 0.09 -0.84
N PHE A 154 -7.39 -0.71 0.00
CA PHE A 154 -8.83 -0.75 0.17
C PHE A 154 -9.19 -0.61 1.64
N LEU A 155 -10.03 0.39 1.93
CA LEU A 155 -10.58 0.66 3.24
C LEU A 155 -12.10 0.66 3.15
N ARG A 156 -12.75 -0.11 4.02
CA ARG A 156 -14.18 -0.05 4.28
C ARG A 156 -14.39 0.09 5.78
N ILE A 157 -15.18 1.07 6.17
CA ILE A 157 -15.70 1.19 7.54
C ILE A 157 -17.21 0.97 7.43
N ASP A 158 -17.71 -0.06 8.10
CA ASP A 158 -19.07 -0.55 7.92
C ASP A 158 -20.10 0.52 8.29
N GLY A 159 -21.04 0.77 7.38
CA GLY A 159 -22.06 1.81 7.55
C GLY A 159 -21.55 3.26 7.48
N VAL A 160 -20.25 3.47 7.21
CA VAL A 160 -19.63 4.81 7.26
C VAL A 160 -19.07 5.22 5.90
N LEU A 161 -18.05 4.52 5.39
CA LEU A 161 -17.38 4.89 4.13
C LEU A 161 -16.66 3.73 3.46
N ILE A 162 -16.35 3.93 2.18
CA ILE A 162 -15.39 3.14 1.41
C ILE A 162 -14.36 4.11 0.82
N ARG A 163 -13.08 3.74 0.88
CA ARG A 163 -11.95 4.48 0.31
C ARG A 163 -11.03 3.51 -0.43
N MET A 164 -10.54 3.93 -1.59
CA MET A 164 -9.62 3.15 -2.41
C MET A 164 -8.51 4.06 -2.91
N ASN A 165 -7.25 3.65 -2.68
CA ASN A 165 -6.09 4.31 -3.26
C ASN A 165 -5.36 3.30 -4.16
N ASP A 166 -5.27 3.63 -5.46
CA ASP A 166 -4.67 2.77 -6.46
C ASP A 166 -3.40 3.42 -7.03
N THR A 167 -2.31 2.66 -7.05
CA THR A 167 -1.12 3.00 -7.84
C THR A 167 -1.02 2.01 -8.98
N ARG A 168 -1.17 2.51 -10.22
CA ARG A 168 -1.08 1.72 -11.45
C ARG A 168 0.26 1.98 -12.11
N LEU A 169 0.99 0.91 -12.44
CA LEU A 169 2.26 0.97 -13.15
C LEU A 169 2.15 0.15 -14.43
N TYR A 170 2.46 0.78 -15.56
CA TYR A 170 2.43 0.15 -16.88
C TYR A 170 3.75 0.38 -17.60
N HIS A 171 4.22 -0.63 -18.31
CA HIS A 171 5.36 -0.52 -19.20
C HIS A 171 5.14 -1.36 -20.45
N GLU A 172 5.49 -0.80 -21.59
CA GLU A 172 5.46 -1.46 -22.89
C GLU A 172 6.89 -1.72 -23.35
N VAL A 173 7.17 -2.96 -23.72
CA VAL A 173 8.45 -3.40 -24.25
C VAL A 173 8.46 -3.07 -25.73
N SER A 174 9.24 -2.06 -26.10
CA SER A 174 9.53 -1.80 -27.50
C SER A 174 10.45 -2.91 -28.02
N ILE A 175 9.93 -3.79 -28.87
CA ILE A 175 10.77 -4.66 -29.70
C ILE A 175 11.45 -3.74 -30.73
N LEU A 176 12.73 -3.43 -30.51
CA LEU A 176 13.57 -3.00 -31.63
C LEU A 176 13.73 -4.21 -32.56
N ILE A 177 13.06 -4.16 -33.70
CA ILE A 177 13.32 -5.02 -34.86
C ILE A 177 14.52 -4.43 -35.61
#